data_AF-A0AAV2G410-F1
#
_entry.id   AF-A0AAV2G410-F1
#
_cell.length_a   1.000
_cell.length_b   1.000
_cell.length_c   1.000
_cell.angle_alpha   90.00
_cell.angle_beta   90.00
_cell.angle_gamma   90.00
#
_symmetry.space_group_name_H-M   'P 1'
#
loop_
_entity.id
_entity.type
_entity.pdbx_description
1 polymer ?
#
loop_
_entity_poly.entity_id
_entity_poly.type
_entity_poly.pdbx_seq_one_letter_code
_entity_poly.pdbx_strand_id
1 'polypeptide(L)'
;MFEMGEEQSCANWIFELLEKAMDEEICKFLVTLWFLWKERNNHQFNNQKLEEWEVVERAQSYLDEYRRAQESDLLPAVPRRRYRWEKPMAGFKANVDASILKDGGTGFGLVIRD
;
A
#
# COMPACT_ATOMS: atom_id res chain seq x y z
N MET A 1 46.65 17.13 -16.67
CA MET A 1 45.94 16.87 -15.40
C MET A 1 44.47 16.79 -15.79
N PHE A 2 43.95 15.57 -15.96
CA PHE A 2 42.54 15.36 -16.32
C PHE A 2 41.72 15.50 -15.03
N GLU A 3 40.79 16.44 -15.00
CA GLU A 3 39.79 16.53 -13.93
C GLU A 3 38.90 15.29 -14.02
N MET A 4 38.96 14.45 -12.99
CA MET A 4 38.01 13.36 -12.79
C MET A 4 36.68 14.01 -12.40
N GLY A 5 35.72 14.06 -13.32
CA GLY A 5 34.37 14.51 -13.01
C GLY A 5 33.81 13.69 -11.86
N GLU A 6 33.25 14.35 -10.84
CA GLU A 6 32.60 13.67 -9.72
C GLU A 6 31.55 12.70 -10.25
N GLU A 7 31.65 11.44 -9.83
CA GLU A 7 30.72 10.40 -10.22
C GLU A 7 29.36 10.71 -9.55
N GLN A 8 28.43 11.29 -10.32
CA GLN A 8 27.09 11.61 -9.82
C GLN A 8 26.38 10.31 -9.39
N SER A 9 26.24 10.12 -8.09
CA SER A 9 25.48 8.99 -7.55
C SER A 9 24.01 9.11 -7.96
N CYS A 10 23.38 7.98 -8.30
CA CYS A 10 21.94 7.91 -8.53
C CYS A 10 21.13 8.47 -7.35
N ALA A 11 21.65 8.32 -6.12
CA ALA A 11 21.01 8.88 -4.93
C ALA A 11 21.00 10.41 -4.97
N ASN A 12 22.13 11.04 -5.31
CA ASN A 12 22.24 12.50 -5.40
C ASN A 12 21.32 13.04 -6.50
N TRP A 13 21.28 12.38 -7.66
CA TRP A 13 20.35 12.73 -8.73
C TRP A 13 18.88 12.67 -8.28
N ILE A 14 18.49 11.62 -7.52
CA ILE A 14 17.13 11.52 -6.98
C ILE A 14 16.82 12.67 -6.04
N PHE A 15 17.72 13.00 -5.10
CA PHE A 15 17.48 14.10 -4.17
C PHE A 15 17.37 15.45 -4.88
N GLU A 16 18.24 15.72 -5.86
CA GLU A 16 18.16 16.94 -6.68
C GLU A 16 16.87 17.03 -7.50
N LEU A 17 16.37 15.90 -8.01
CA LEU A 17 15.09 15.82 -8.70
C LEU A 17 13.93 16.16 -7.75
N LEU A 18 13.94 15.57 -6.56
CA LEU A 18 12.90 15.77 -5.54
C LEU A 18 12.87 17.21 -5.01
N GLU A 19 14.04 17.87 -4.90
CA GLU A 19 14.11 19.29 -4.49
C GLU A 19 13.47 20.25 -5.49
N LYS A 20 13.41 19.87 -6.77
CA LYS A 20 12.91 20.72 -7.87
C LYS A 20 11.48 20.37 -8.30
N ALA A 21 10.94 19.25 -7.82
CA ALA A 21 9.65 18.72 -8.25
C ALA A 21 8.49 19.26 -7.39
N MET A 22 7.31 19.36 -7.98
CA MET A 22 6.07 19.62 -7.26
C MET A 22 5.62 18.38 -6.47
N ASP A 23 4.84 18.58 -5.40
CA ASP A 23 4.31 17.49 -4.57
C ASP A 23 3.63 16.37 -5.38
N GLU A 24 2.88 16.74 -6.43
CA GLU A 24 2.25 15.77 -7.32
C GLU A 24 3.27 14.91 -8.08
N GLU A 25 4.34 15.53 -8.57
CA GLU A 25 5.40 14.86 -9.33
C GLU A 25 6.22 13.95 -8.41
N ILE A 26 6.51 14.42 -7.19
CA ILE A 26 7.13 13.62 -6.13
C ILE A 26 6.27 12.39 -5.82
N CYS A 27 4.96 12.55 -5.65
CA CYS A 27 4.06 11.43 -5.39
C CYS A 27 4.06 10.41 -6.53
N LYS A 28 3.95 10.86 -7.79
CA LYS A 28 4.02 9.99 -8.97
C LYS A 28 5.33 9.23 -9.02
N PHE A 29 6.45 9.93 -8.80
CA PHE A 29 7.78 9.33 -8.81
C PHE A 29 7.94 8.26 -7.72
N LEU A 30 7.62 8.59 -6.47
CA LEU A 30 7.78 7.68 -5.34
C LEU A 30 6.86 6.47 -5.43
N VAL A 31 5.60 6.65 -5.84
CA VAL A 31 4.67 5.51 -6.04
C VAL A 31 5.15 4.63 -7.18
N THR A 32 5.65 5.19 -8.27
CA THR A 32 6.22 4.40 -9.38
C THR A 32 7.41 3.56 -8.92
N LEU A 33 8.35 4.14 -8.15
CA LEU A 33 9.47 3.41 -7.55
C LEU A 33 9.00 2.28 -6.63
N TRP A 34 7.98 2.54 -5.82
CA TRP A 34 7.40 1.53 -4.95
C TRP A 34 6.77 0.37 -5.73
N PHE A 35 6.03 0.66 -6.81
CA PHE A 35 5.46 -0.37 -7.68
C PHE A 35 6.55 -1.18 -8.40
N LEU A 36 7.62 -0.55 -8.89
CA LEU A 36 8.75 -1.27 -9.47
C LEU A 36 9.39 -2.24 -8.47
N TRP A 37 9.62 -1.79 -7.24
CA TRP A 37 10.12 -2.65 -6.16
C TRP A 37 9.15 -3.80 -5.82
N LYS A 38 7.85 -3.49 -5.73
CA LYS A 38 6.79 -4.45 -5.44
C LYS A 38 6.70 -5.54 -6.51
N GLU A 39 6.71 -5.16 -7.79
CA GLU A 39 6.60 -6.13 -8.89
C GLU A 39 7.88 -6.94 -9.06
N ARG A 40 9.06 -6.36 -8.79
CA ARG A 40 10.31 -7.14 -8.68
C ARG A 40 10.20 -8.23 -7.62
N ASN A 41 9.63 -7.90 -6.46
CA ASN A 41 9.43 -8.87 -5.38
C ASN A 41 8.36 -9.91 -5.74
N ASN A 42 7.26 -9.51 -6.38
CA ASN A 42 6.25 -10.45 -6.88
C ASN A 42 6.85 -11.46 -7.86
N HIS A 43 7.70 -11.00 -8.77
CA HIS A 43 8.41 -11.88 -9.68
C HIS A 43 9.32 -12.86 -8.92
N GLN A 44 10.09 -12.37 -7.96
CA GLN A 44 11.02 -13.20 -7.18
C GLN A 44 10.32 -14.24 -6.28
N PHE A 45 9.20 -13.87 -5.64
CA PHE A 45 8.57 -14.72 -4.62
C PHE A 45 7.33 -15.48 -5.11
N ASN A 46 6.63 -14.97 -6.13
CA ASN A 46 5.39 -15.55 -6.64
C ASN A 46 5.51 -16.04 -8.10
N ASN A 47 6.67 -15.86 -8.76
CA ASN A 47 6.87 -16.15 -10.18
C ASN A 47 5.81 -15.51 -11.10
N GLN A 48 5.29 -14.34 -10.67
CA GLN A 48 4.32 -13.54 -11.41
C GLN A 48 5.04 -12.36 -12.04
N LYS A 49 4.87 -12.19 -13.35
CA LYS A 49 5.42 -11.07 -14.10
C LYS A 49 4.27 -10.20 -14.61
N LEU A 50 4.42 -8.89 -14.45
CA LEU A 50 3.65 -7.91 -15.20
C LEU A 50 4.51 -7.35 -16.32
N GLU A 51 3.86 -6.93 -17.39
CA GLU A 51 4.50 -6.14 -18.43
C GLU A 51 4.86 -4.75 -17.87
N GLU A 52 5.92 -4.14 -18.40
CA GLU A 52 6.49 -2.92 -17.81
C GLU A 52 5.48 -1.75 -17.83
N TRP A 53 4.61 -1.69 -18.85
CA TRP A 53 3.57 -0.68 -18.97
C TRP A 53 2.44 -0.85 -17.94
N GLU A 54 2.14 -2.09 -17.52
CA GLU A 54 1.12 -2.38 -16.51
C GLU A 54 1.57 -1.87 -15.13
N VAL A 55 2.87 -1.84 -14.85
CA VAL A 55 3.42 -1.29 -13.59
C VAL A 55 3.12 0.20 -13.48
N VAL A 56 3.30 0.94 -14.58
CA VAL A 56 3.02 2.38 -14.65
C VAL A 56 1.52 2.66 -14.54
N GLU A 57 0.69 1.90 -15.26
CA GLU A 57 -0.76 2.05 -15.22
C GLU A 57 -1.32 1.77 -13.80
N ARG A 58 -0.81 0.75 -13.12
CA ARG A 58 -1.20 0.42 -11.74
C ARG A 58 -0.74 1.47 -10.74
N ALA A 59 0.46 2.03 -10.91
CA ALA A 59 0.94 3.11 -10.07
C ALA A 59 0.05 4.36 -10.18
N GLN A 60 -0.37 4.71 -11.40
CA GLN A 60 -1.29 5.83 -11.63
C GLN A 60 -2.68 5.55 -11.05
N SER A 61 -3.24 4.36 -11.32
CA SER A 61 -4.55 3.96 -10.81
C SER A 61 -4.59 3.96 -9.28
N TYR A 62 -3.53 3.48 -8.63
CA TYR A 62 -3.38 3.53 -7.17
C TYR A 62 -3.41 4.95 -6.62
N LEU A 63 -2.71 5.89 -7.27
CA LEU A 63 -2.73 7.30 -6.86
C LEU A 63 -4.12 7.93 -7.02
N ASP A 64 -4.81 7.62 -8.12
CA ASP A 64 -6.15 8.13 -8.38
C ASP A 64 -7.16 7.61 -7.35
N GLU A 65 -7.11 6.31 -7.05
CA GLU A 65 -7.93 5.69 -6.01
C GLU A 65 -7.64 6.29 -4.63
N TYR A 66 -6.36 6.46 -4.28
CA TYR A 66 -5.96 7.07 -3.02
C TYR A 66 -6.53 8.48 -2.89
N ARG A 67 -6.41 9.32 -3.93
CA ARG A 67 -6.94 10.70 -3.94
C ARG A 67 -8.45 10.72 -3.78
N ARG A 68 -9.18 9.90 -4.54
CA ARG A 68 -10.65 9.77 -4.42
C ARG A 68 -11.08 9.32 -3.03
N ALA A 69 -10.34 8.40 -2.41
CA ALA A 69 -10.62 7.96 -1.05
C ALA A 69 -10.46 9.10 -0.03
N GLN A 70 -9.43 9.94 -0.18
CA GLN A 70 -9.24 11.11 0.68
C GLN A 70 -10.35 12.16 0.51
N GLU A 71 -10.90 12.31 -0.69
CA GLU A 71 -12.06 13.18 -0.94
C GLU A 71 -13.34 12.65 -0.26
N SER A 72 -13.49 11.32 -0.15
CA SER A 72 -14.66 10.69 0.47
C SER A 72 -14.73 10.84 2.00
N ASP A 73 -13.60 11.07 2.66
CA ASP A 73 -13.51 11.35 4.10
C ASP A 73 -13.96 12.78 4.47
N LEU A 74 -14.26 13.63 3.48
CA LEU A 74 -14.87 14.95 3.71
C LEU A 74 -16.37 14.88 4.03
N LEU A 75 -17.01 13.72 3.84
CA LEU A 75 -18.35 13.50 4.38
C LEU A 75 -18.25 13.58 5.91
N PRO A 76 -19.17 14.30 6.59
CA PRO A 76 -19.15 14.39 8.04
C PRO A 76 -19.07 12.97 8.59
N ALA A 77 -17.97 12.66 9.27
CA ALA A 77 -17.79 11.36 9.89
C ALA A 77 -19.03 11.12 10.74
N VAL A 78 -19.91 10.23 10.28
CA VAL A 78 -21.04 9.78 11.09
C VAL A 78 -20.39 9.35 12.39
N PRO A 79 -20.74 9.95 13.55
CA PRO A 79 -20.05 9.65 14.79
C PRO A 79 -20.07 8.14 14.93
N ARG A 80 -18.90 7.51 14.71
CA ARG A 80 -18.77 6.07 14.77
C ARG A 80 -19.22 5.79 16.19
N ARG A 81 -20.40 5.18 16.36
CA ARG A 81 -20.79 4.64 17.65
C ARG A 81 -19.59 3.83 18.07
N ARG A 82 -18.91 4.29 19.14
CA ARG A 82 -17.83 3.54 19.74
C ARG A 82 -18.51 2.31 20.32
N TYR A 83 -18.72 1.30 19.48
CA TYR A 83 -19.14 -0.02 19.90
C TYR A 83 -17.94 -0.57 20.65
N ARG A 84 -17.89 -0.24 21.94
CA ARG A 84 -16.99 -0.90 22.87
C ARG A 84 -17.44 -2.35 22.93
N TRP A 85 -16.48 -3.25 23.03
CA TRP A 85 -16.79 -4.64 23.26
C TRP A 85 -17.61 -4.75 24.55
N GLU A 86 -18.83 -5.29 24.44
CA GLU A 86 -19.73 -5.55 25.57
C GLU A 86 -20.04 -7.05 25.63
N LYS A 87 -19.95 -7.59 26.85
CA LYS A 87 -20.32 -8.98 27.16
C LYS A 87 -21.84 -9.16 26.99
N PRO A 88 -22.31 -10.24 26.36
CA PRO A 88 -23.73 -10.60 26.36
C PRO A 88 -24.28 -10.79 27.78
N MET A 89 -25.58 -10.55 27.98
CA MET A 89 -26.26 -10.73 29.27
C MET A 89 -26.14 -12.18 29.81
N ALA A 90 -26.08 -13.15 28.89
CA ALA A 90 -25.77 -14.54 29.18
C ALA A 90 -24.98 -15.14 28.01
N GLY A 91 -24.05 -16.06 28.31
CA GLY A 91 -23.19 -16.72 27.32
C GLY A 91 -21.85 -16.02 27.08
N PHE A 92 -21.13 -16.52 26.08
CA PHE A 92 -19.81 -16.01 25.67
C PHE A 92 -19.92 -15.29 24.33
N LYS A 93 -19.06 -14.29 24.12
CA LYS A 93 -18.91 -13.66 22.80
C LYS A 93 -17.63 -14.19 22.15
N ALA A 94 -17.82 -14.72 20.96
CA ALA A 94 -16.80 -15.30 20.10
C ALA A 94 -16.60 -14.38 18.89
N ASN A 95 -15.38 -13.83 18.72
CA ASN A 95 -14.99 -13.20 17.46
C ASN A 95 -14.32 -14.28 16.60
N VAL A 96 -14.89 -14.53 15.42
CA VAL A 96 -14.39 -15.53 14.46
C VAL A 96 -13.94 -14.79 13.21
N ASP A 97 -12.69 -15.05 12.81
CA ASP A 97 -12.16 -14.62 11.52
C ASP A 97 -11.85 -15.86 10.68
N ALA A 98 -12.18 -15.82 9.40
CA ALA A 98 -11.91 -16.90 8.46
C ALA A 98 -10.97 -16.42 7.35
N SER A 99 -10.09 -17.30 6.90
CA SER A 99 -9.22 -17.09 5.75
C SER A 99 -9.46 -18.17 4.70
N ILE A 100 -9.38 -17.77 3.44
CA ILE A 100 -9.37 -18.67 2.28
C ILE A 100 -7.93 -18.69 1.77
N LEU A 101 -7.33 -19.87 1.70
CA LEU A 101 -5.99 -20.09 1.18
C LEU A 101 -6.06 -20.26 -0.34
N LYS A 102 -4.95 -19.95 -1.02
CA LYS A 102 -4.88 -19.97 -2.49
C LYS A 102 -5.14 -21.35 -3.11
N ASP A 103 -4.91 -22.41 -2.35
CA ASP A 103 -5.14 -23.81 -2.73
C ASP A 103 -6.59 -24.28 -2.47
N GLY A 104 -7.49 -23.36 -2.06
CA GLY A 104 -8.86 -23.68 -1.69
C GLY A 104 -9.00 -24.18 -0.25
N GLY A 105 -7.92 -24.25 0.51
CA GLY A 105 -7.97 -24.50 1.95
C GLY A 105 -8.67 -23.36 2.70
N THR A 106 -9.17 -23.67 3.90
CA THR A 106 -9.76 -22.67 4.79
C THR A 106 -9.13 -22.73 6.16
N GLY A 107 -8.86 -21.56 6.75
CA GLY A 107 -8.41 -21.40 8.12
C GLY A 107 -9.43 -20.58 8.91
N PHE A 108 -9.53 -20.81 10.22
CA PHE A 108 -10.32 -19.95 11.10
C PHE A 108 -9.59 -19.69 12.42
N GLY A 109 -9.68 -18.44 12.88
CA GLY A 109 -9.22 -18.00 14.19
C GLY A 109 -10.42 -17.61 15.04
N LEU A 110 -10.41 -18.01 16.31
CA LEU A 110 -11.46 -17.69 17.26
C LEU A 110 -10.84 -17.09 18.53
N VAL A 111 -11.41 -15.99 19.00
CA VAL A 111 -11.16 -15.46 20.34
C VAL A 111 -12.48 -15.42 21.11
N ILE A 112 -12.56 -16.21 22.18
CA ILE A 112 -13.65 -16.18 23.15
C ILE A 112 -13.23 -15.26 24.29
N ARG A 113 -14.13 -14.37 24.70
CA ARG A 113 -13.95 -13.53 25.89
C ARG A 113 -15.17 -13.68 26.80
N ASP A 114 -14.91 -13.63 28.10
CA ASP A 114 -15.95 -13.60 29.14
C ASP A 114 -16.37 -12.18 29.47
#